data_AF-A0A919BB61-F1
#
_entry.id   AF-A0A919BB61-F1
#
_cell.length_a   1.000
_cell.length_b   1.000
_cell.length_c   1.000
_cell.angle_alpha   90.00
_cell.angle_beta   90.00
_cell.angle_gamma   90.00
#
_symmetry.space_group_name_H-M   'P 1'
#
loop_
_entity.id
_entity.type
_entity.pdbx_description
1 polymer ?
#
loop_
_entity_poly.entity_id
_entity_poly.type
_entity_poly.pdbx_seq_one_letter_code
_entity_poly.pdbx_strand_id
1 'polypeptide(L)'
;MAPRHNFETPDDVTEPPLTPNTGGVKVGADLVGRRSRKASDWKSFSSYLPEDLQRVFRAECMLAGIEVRQGLDEAVRAWLEARQAGKSAG
;
A
#
# COMPACT_ATOMS: atom_id res chain seq x y z
N MET A 1 37.01 2.87 47.62
CA MET A 1 37.67 2.16 46.51
C MET A 1 36.75 1.00 46.12
N ALA A 2 36.03 1.09 45.00
CA ALA A 2 35.00 0.09 44.63
C ALA A 2 35.65 -1.15 43.99
N PRO A 3 35.10 -2.37 44.20
CA PRO A 3 35.64 -3.58 43.59
C PRO A 3 35.33 -3.58 42.09
N ARG A 4 36.35 -3.80 41.26
CA ARG A 4 36.17 -3.94 39.81
C ARG A 4 35.57 -5.32 39.55
N HIS A 5 34.35 -5.38 39.03
CA HIS A 5 33.77 -6.63 38.53
C HIS A 5 34.61 -7.12 37.35
N ASN A 6 35.24 -8.27 37.50
CA ASN A 6 35.90 -8.98 36.41
C ASN A 6 34.80 -9.68 35.62
N PHE A 7 34.55 -9.25 34.38
CA PHE A 7 33.61 -9.91 33.49
C PHE A 7 34.39 -11.02 32.78
N GLU A 8 34.28 -12.24 33.28
CA GLU A 8 34.84 -13.42 32.64
C GLU A 8 33.97 -13.74 31.43
N THR A 9 34.45 -13.43 30.22
CA THR A 9 33.84 -13.87 28.97
C THR A 9 34.20 -15.34 28.80
N PRO A 10 33.24 -16.29 28.83
CA PRO A 10 33.56 -17.67 28.48
C PRO A 10 33.93 -17.72 27.00
N ASP A 11 35.22 -17.85 26.71
CA ASP A 11 35.78 -18.02 25.35
C ASP A 11 35.36 -19.35 24.67
N ASP A 12 34.56 -20.18 25.35
CA ASP A 12 34.16 -21.50 24.86
C ASP A 12 32.68 -21.53 24.47
N VAL A 13 32.32 -20.72 23.47
CA VAL A 13 31.11 -20.94 22.67
C VAL A 13 31.58 -21.46 21.32
N THR A 14 31.58 -22.78 21.17
CA THR A 14 31.78 -23.41 19.86
C THR A 14 30.60 -23.03 18.96
N GLU A 15 30.73 -21.95 18.20
CA GLU A 15 29.73 -21.59 17.19
C GLU A 15 29.68 -22.73 16.16
N PRO A 16 28.52 -23.38 15.95
CA PRO A 16 28.41 -24.44 14.96
C PRO A 16 28.72 -23.86 13.58
N PRO A 17 29.42 -24.62 12.70
CA PRO A 17 29.79 -24.13 11.38
C PRO A 17 28.53 -23.72 10.62
N LEU A 18 28.51 -22.46 10.15
CA LEU A 18 27.42 -21.94 9.33
C LEU A 18 27.35 -22.76 8.04
N THR A 19 26.33 -23.61 7.93
CA THR A 19 26.07 -24.32 6.68
C THR A 19 25.54 -23.34 5.65
N PRO A 20 26.08 -23.30 4.41
CA PRO A 20 25.55 -22.44 3.38
C PRO A 20 24.09 -22.80 3.09
N ASN A 21 23.23 -21.79 3.00
CA ASN A 21 21.83 -21.96 2.62
C ASN A 21 21.76 -22.47 1.16
N THR A 22 21.71 -23.79 0.99
CA THR A 22 21.50 -24.46 -0.32
C THR A 22 20.03 -24.50 -0.74
N GLY A 23 19.13 -24.00 0.10
CA GLY A 23 17.74 -23.75 -0.27
C GLY A 23 17.69 -22.69 -1.37
N GLY A 24 17.49 -23.12 -2.62
CA GLY A 24 17.39 -22.23 -3.77
C GLY A 24 16.41 -21.08 -3.54
N VAL A 25 16.81 -19.87 -4.00
CA VAL A 25 16.03 -18.65 -3.81
C VAL A 25 14.77 -18.71 -4.67
N LYS A 26 13.60 -18.86 -4.04
CA LYS A 26 12.30 -18.81 -4.73
C LYS A 26 11.88 -17.36 -4.94
N VAL A 27 12.43 -16.70 -5.95
CA VAL A 27 12.01 -15.35 -6.33
C VAL A 27 10.67 -15.43 -7.08
N GLY A 28 9.60 -14.89 -6.50
CA GLY A 28 8.32 -14.69 -7.19
C GLY A 28 7.34 -15.86 -7.21
N ALA A 29 7.59 -16.94 -6.45
CA ALA A 29 6.67 -18.08 -6.35
C ALA A 29 5.25 -17.66 -5.88
N ASP A 30 5.17 -16.67 -5.00
CA ASP A 30 3.91 -16.15 -4.47
C ASP A 30 3.21 -15.13 -5.38
N LEU A 31 3.88 -14.65 -6.44
CA LEU A 31 3.30 -13.65 -7.35
C LEU A 31 2.44 -14.27 -8.45
N VAL A 32 2.59 -15.57 -8.73
CA VAL A 32 1.82 -16.29 -9.77
C VAL A 32 0.37 -16.55 -9.32
N GLY A 33 0.09 -16.50 -8.01
CA GLY A 33 -1.21 -16.85 -7.44
C GLY A 33 -2.25 -15.72 -7.40
N ARG A 34 -1.90 -14.47 -7.76
CA ARG A 34 -2.87 -13.37 -7.73
C ARG A 34 -3.81 -13.49 -8.93
N ARG A 35 -4.87 -14.28 -8.76
CA ARG A 35 -6.00 -14.43 -9.68
C ARG A 35 -6.31 -13.09 -10.31
N SER A 36 -6.18 -13.01 -11.64
CA SER A 36 -6.75 -11.91 -12.43
C SER A 36 -8.24 -11.88 -12.10
N ARG A 37 -8.63 -10.95 -11.22
CA ARG A 37 -10.04 -10.64 -10.98
C ARG A 37 -10.56 -10.28 -12.36
N LYS A 38 -11.57 -11.02 -12.86
CA LYS A 38 -12.21 -10.79 -14.16
C LYS A 38 -12.18 -9.30 -14.44
N ALA A 39 -11.45 -8.90 -15.48
CA ALA A 39 -11.44 -7.51 -15.91
C ALA A 39 -12.90 -7.14 -16.14
N SER A 40 -13.45 -6.32 -15.23
CA SER A 40 -14.75 -5.71 -15.47
C SER A 40 -14.63 -4.97 -16.79
N ASP A 41 -15.69 -4.95 -17.61
CA ASP A 41 -15.78 -4.23 -18.90
C ASP A 41 -15.69 -2.71 -18.70
N TRP A 42 -14.60 -2.27 -18.07
CA TRP A 42 -14.34 -0.92 -17.68
C TRP A 42 -13.66 -0.22 -18.86
N LYS A 43 -14.39 0.73 -19.42
CA LYS A 43 -13.86 1.61 -20.46
C LYS A 43 -12.89 2.58 -19.81
N SER A 44 -11.66 2.62 -20.30
CA SER A 44 -10.66 3.59 -19.84
C SER A 44 -11.17 5.01 -20.11
N PHE A 45 -11.14 5.83 -19.08
CA PHE A 45 -11.48 7.25 -19.14
C PHE A 45 -10.30 8.04 -18.59
N SER A 46 -9.78 8.97 -19.39
CA SER A 46 -8.77 9.94 -18.97
C SER A 46 -9.34 11.34 -19.14
N SER A 47 -9.06 12.19 -18.16
CA SER A 47 -9.41 13.61 -18.19
C SER A 47 -8.26 14.40 -17.61
N TYR A 48 -8.11 15.63 -18.08
CA TYR A 48 -7.13 16.58 -17.54
C TYR A 48 -7.75 17.31 -16.35
N LEU A 49 -6.98 17.43 -15.28
CA LEU A 49 -7.33 18.20 -14.09
C LEU A 49 -6.21 19.23 -13.86
N PRO A 50 -6.52 20.44 -13.36
CA PRO A 50 -5.50 21.36 -12.89
C PRO A 50 -4.55 20.67 -11.89
N GLU A 51 -3.26 20.98 -11.97
CA GLU A 51 -2.21 20.29 -11.22
C GLU A 51 -2.44 20.37 -9.71
N ASP A 52 -2.81 21.55 -9.20
CA ASP A 52 -3.11 21.77 -7.78
C ASP A 52 -4.25 20.87 -7.30
N LEU A 53 -5.33 20.77 -8.09
CA LEU A 53 -6.47 19.91 -7.75
C LEU A 53 -6.08 18.43 -7.80
N GLN A 54 -5.31 18.02 -8.81
CA GLN A 54 -4.86 16.64 -8.93
C GLN A 54 -3.98 16.24 -7.73
N ARG A 55 -3.08 17.14 -7.30
CA ARG A 55 -2.18 16.90 -6.19
C ARG A 55 -2.94 16.74 -4.87
N VAL A 56 -3.84 17.67 -4.57
CA VAL A 56 -4.66 17.61 -3.36
C VAL A 56 -5.54 16.36 -3.38
N PHE A 57 -6.21 16.09 -4.48
CA PHE A 57 -7.07 14.93 -4.62
C PHE A 57 -6.33 13.60 -4.40
N ARG A 58 -5.13 13.46 -4.98
CA ARG A 58 -4.29 12.28 -4.75
C ARG A 58 -3.86 12.15 -3.29
N ALA A 59 -3.50 13.27 -2.65
CA ALA A 59 -3.12 13.27 -1.23
C ALA A 59 -4.27 12.79 -0.34
N GLU A 60 -5.49 13.29 -0.57
CA GLU A 60 -6.68 12.85 0.15
C GLU A 60 -6.98 11.36 -0.05
N CYS A 61 -6.86 10.86 -1.29
CA CYS A 61 -7.04 9.42 -1.56
C CYS A 61 -6.01 8.57 -0.80
N MET A 62 -4.75 9.02 -0.75
CA MET A 62 -3.69 8.34 0.01
C MET A 62 -3.97 8.34 1.51
N LEU A 63 -4.43 9.45 2.07
CA LEU A 63 -4.78 9.56 3.50
C LEU A 63 -5.99 8.69 3.85
N ALA A 64 -6.98 8.60 2.96
CA ALA A 64 -8.14 7.72 3.10
C ALA A 64 -7.81 6.23 2.86
N GLY A 65 -6.60 5.91 2.39
CA GLY A 65 -6.19 4.54 2.08
C GLY A 65 -6.95 3.92 0.90
N ILE A 66 -7.48 4.75 0.00
CA ILE A 66 -8.24 4.32 -1.18
C ILE A 66 -7.49 4.59 -2.47
N GLU A 67 -7.84 3.84 -3.51
CA GLU A 67 -7.30 4.12 -4.85
C GLU A 67 -7.89 5.43 -5.40
N VAL A 68 -7.08 6.19 -6.14
CA VAL A 68 -7.49 7.44 -6.80
C VAL A 68 -8.75 7.26 -7.65
N ARG A 69 -8.90 6.07 -8.26
CA ARG A 69 -10.08 5.74 -9.04
C ARG A 69 -11.34 5.61 -8.17
N GLN A 70 -11.23 4.92 -7.03
CA GLN A 70 -12.35 4.80 -6.10
C GLN A 70 -12.77 6.17 -5.59
N GLY A 71 -11.80 7.01 -5.20
CA GLY A 71 -12.09 8.39 -4.80
C GLY A 71 -12.80 9.19 -5.90
N LEU A 72 -12.47 8.93 -7.17
CA LEU A 72 -13.09 9.64 -8.30
C LEU A 72 -14.55 9.21 -8.47
N ASP A 73 -14.82 7.90 -8.38
CA ASP A 73 -16.16 7.35 -8.46
C ASP A 73 -17.06 7.88 -7.32
N GLU A 74 -16.50 7.98 -6.10
CA GLU A 74 -17.20 8.56 -4.94
C GLU A 74 -17.47 10.05 -5.11
N ALA A 75 -16.48 10.84 -5.56
CA ALA A 75 -16.64 12.26 -5.79
C ALA A 75 -17.69 12.56 -6.88
N VAL A 76 -17.69 11.79 -7.97
CA VAL A 76 -18.69 11.92 -9.04
C VAL A 76 -20.08 11.57 -8.54
N ARG A 77 -20.23 10.51 -7.74
CA ARG A 77 -21.53 10.12 -7.16
C ARG A 77 -22.06 11.22 -6.24
N ALA A 78 -21.23 11.72 -5.32
CA ALA A 78 -21.60 12.80 -4.39
C ALA A 78 -22.04 14.07 -5.13
N TRP A 79 -21.34 14.44 -6.21
CA TRP A 79 -21.72 15.60 -7.04
C TRP A 79 -23.09 15.40 -7.72
N LEU A 80 -23.38 14.21 -8.26
CA LEU A 80 -24.67 13.90 -8.88
C LEU A 80 -25.82 13.87 -7.86
N GLU A 81 -25.59 13.35 -6.67
CA GLU A 81 -26.58 13.32 -5.58
C GLU A 81 -26.93 14.74 -5.11
N ALA A 82 -25.92 15.59 -4.91
CA ALA A 82 -26.12 17.00 -4.54
C ALA A 82 -26.97 17.77 -5.57
N ARG A 83 -26.78 17.50 -6.87
CA ARG A 83 -27.59 18.13 -7.92
C ARG A 83 -29.03 17.64 -7.97
N GLN A 84 -29.26 16.36 -7.66
CA GLN A 84 -30.61 15.79 -7.63
C GLN A 84 -31.40 16.30 -6.41
N ALA A 85 -30.75 16.39 -5.25
CA ALA A 85 -31.36 16.96 -4.04
C ALA A 85 -31.80 18.42 -4.24
N GLY A 86 -31.04 19.22 -4.99
CA GLY A 86 -31.44 20.59 -5.34
C GLY A 86 -32.59 20.68 -6.36
N LYS A 87 -32.86 19.61 -7.12
CA LYS A 87 -33.90 19.58 -8.16
C LYS A 87 -35.27 19.12 -7.62
N SER A 88 -35.32 18.37 -6.53
CA SER A 88 -36.57 17.95 -5.88
C SER A 88 -37.19 19.02 -4.96
N ALA A 89 -36.58 20.19 -4.85
CA ALA A 89 -37.04 21.31 -4.04
C ALA A 89 -37.67 22.46 -4.86
N GLY A 90 -37.99 22.23 -6.14
CA GLY A 90 -38.58 23.21 -7.06
C GLY A 90 -39.90 22.74 -7.65
#